data_AF-A0A3D0U7F0-F1
#
_entry.id   AF-A0A3D0U7F0-F1
#
_cell.length_a   1.000
_cell.length_b   1.000
_cell.length_c   1.000
_cell.angle_alpha   90.00
_cell.angle_beta   90.00
_cell.angle_gamma   90.00
#
_symmetry.space_group_name_H-M   'P 1'
#
loop_
_entity.id
_entity.type
_entity.pdbx_description
1 polymer ?
#
loop_
_entity_poly.entity_id
_entity_poly.type
_entity_poly.pdbx_seq_one_letter_code
_entity_poly.pdbx_strand_id
1 'polypeptide(L)'
;SKGERFTLIQPPLMPERPISPNRILILIAGFIVAIVIAVGVIIVLEKMDPTFYSARVVTQLLGKAPLVTVQHIRTPREVAITRRSRVVMAGGLMLACLGVAIITHIAWMPLDVLWYVALRKIG
;
A
#
# COMPACT_ATOMS: atom_id res chain seq x y z
N SER A 1 -30.95 44.07 37.50
CA SER A 1 -30.14 44.21 36.27
C SER A 1 -28.73 44.63 36.67
N LYS A 2 -27.82 43.68 36.88
CA LYS A 2 -26.39 43.95 37.10
C LYS A 2 -25.67 43.33 35.91
N GLY A 3 -25.16 44.18 35.02
CA GLY A 3 -24.35 43.76 33.88
C GLY A 3 -22.91 43.60 34.34
N GLU A 4 -22.45 42.36 34.40
CA GLU A 4 -21.02 42.08 34.60
C GLU A 4 -20.27 42.38 33.30
N ARG A 5 -19.30 43.30 33.39
CA ARG A 5 -18.46 43.70 32.25
C ARG A 5 -17.34 42.67 32.11
N PHE A 6 -17.47 41.76 31.15
CA PHE A 6 -16.39 40.85 30.79
C PHE A 6 -15.27 41.64 30.12
N THR A 7 -14.14 41.78 30.81
CA THR A 7 -12.89 42.28 30.24
C THR A 7 -12.02 41.10 29.85
N LEU A 8 -11.66 41.02 28.58
CA LEU A 8 -10.73 40.03 28.04
C LEU A 8 -9.34 40.23 28.65
N ILE A 9 -8.88 39.26 29.45
CA ILE A 9 -7.57 39.31 30.13
C ILE A 9 -6.44 38.84 29.20
N GLN A 10 -6.71 37.93 28.25
CA GLN A 10 -5.67 37.34 27.39
C GLN A 10 -6.18 37.16 25.95
N PRO A 11 -5.41 37.55 24.93
CA PRO A 11 -5.75 37.32 23.53
C PRO A 11 -5.68 35.82 23.20
N PRO A 12 -6.49 35.32 22.25
CA PRO A 12 -6.45 33.92 21.84
C PRO A 12 -5.09 33.60 21.20
N LEU A 13 -4.42 32.57 21.71
CA LEU A 13 -3.19 32.04 21.14
C LEU A 13 -3.54 31.13 19.96
N MET A 14 -2.86 31.33 18.83
CA MET A 14 -2.95 30.40 17.71
C MET A 14 -2.38 29.03 18.11
N PRO A 15 -3.05 27.93 17.74
CA PRO A 15 -2.54 26.60 18.05
C PRO A 15 -1.25 26.30 17.27
N GLU A 16 -0.17 26.01 18.00
CA GLU A 16 1.13 25.64 17.43
C GLU A 16 1.13 24.24 16.77
N ARG A 17 0.13 23.41 17.10
CA ARG A 17 -0.02 22.06 16.55
C ARG A 17 -1.47 21.82 16.16
N PRO A 18 -1.72 21.05 15.08
CA PRO A 18 -3.08 20.73 14.65
C PRO A 18 -3.82 19.97 15.75
N ILE A 19 -4.95 20.53 16.19
CA ILE A 19 -5.83 19.95 17.23
C ILE A 19 -6.54 18.70 16.71
N SER A 20 -6.89 18.68 15.42
CA SER A 20 -7.51 17.57 14.72
C SER A 20 -7.41 17.77 13.19
N PRO A 21 -7.47 16.71 12.38
CA PRO A 21 -7.39 15.29 12.75
C PRO A 21 -5.94 14.84 12.99
N ASN A 22 -5.75 13.79 13.81
CA ASN A 22 -4.44 13.18 13.99
C ASN A 22 -4.02 12.51 12.69
N ARG A 23 -3.18 13.21 11.95
CA ARG A 23 -2.84 12.83 10.61
C ARG A 23 -2.19 11.44 10.60
N ILE A 24 -1.25 11.15 11.52
CA ILE A 24 -0.50 9.87 11.57
C ILE A 24 -1.45 8.66 11.58
N LEU A 25 -2.55 8.78 12.33
CA LEU A 25 -3.57 7.75 12.39
C LEU A 25 -4.23 7.50 11.03
N ILE A 26 -4.51 8.56 10.26
CA ILE A 26 -5.07 8.46 8.90
C ILE A 26 -4.11 7.73 7.96
N LEU A 27 -2.80 8.02 8.03
CA LEU A 27 -1.80 7.33 7.20
C LEU A 27 -1.75 5.84 7.50
N ILE A 28 -1.66 5.48 8.78
CA ILE A 28 -1.59 4.08 9.21
C ILE A 28 -2.88 3.35 8.82
N ALA A 29 -4.03 3.97 9.05
CA ALA A 29 -5.32 3.40 8.67
C ALA A 29 -5.42 3.19 7.15
N GLY A 30 -5.03 4.18 6.35
CA GLY A 30 -5.02 4.07 4.89
C GLY A 30 -4.07 2.98 4.39
N PHE A 31 -2.89 2.86 4.99
CA PHE A 31 -1.92 1.82 4.63
C PHE A 31 -2.45 0.40 4.93
N ILE A 32 -3.06 0.20 6.10
CA ILE A 32 -3.66 -1.08 6.48
C ILE A 32 -4.79 -1.43 5.51
N VAL A 33 -5.69 -0.48 5.22
CA VAL A 33 -6.79 -0.68 4.27
C VAL A 33 -6.28 -1.04 2.89
N ALA A 34 -5.23 -0.38 2.40
CA ALA A 34 -4.63 -0.69 1.11
C ALA A 34 -4.09 -2.13 1.04
N ILE A 35 -3.41 -2.61 2.09
CA ILE A 35 -2.94 -4.00 2.18
C ILE A 35 -4.12 -4.98 2.15
N VAL A 36 -5.14 -4.72 2.97
CA VAL A 36 -6.32 -5.60 3.05
C VAL A 36 -7.02 -5.69 1.70
N ILE A 37 -7.20 -4.56 1.01
CA ILE A 37 -7.78 -4.53 -0.33
C ILE A 37 -6.89 -5.30 -1.32
N ALA A 38 -5.58 -5.10 -1.30
CA ALA A 38 -4.67 -5.79 -2.20
C ALA A 38 -4.73 -7.32 -2.03
N VAL A 39 -4.67 -7.80 -0.79
CA VAL A 39 -4.79 -9.24 -0.49
C VAL A 39 -6.18 -9.77 -0.88
N GLY A 40 -7.23 -9.02 -0.58
CA GLY A 40 -8.60 -9.38 -0.94
C GLY A 40 -8.76 -9.54 -2.46
N VAL A 41 -8.21 -8.61 -3.24
CA VAL A 41 -8.23 -8.67 -4.71
C VAL A 41 -7.47 -9.90 -5.23
N ILE A 42 -6.30 -10.22 -4.66
CA ILE A 42 -5.54 -11.43 -5.03
C ILE A 42 -6.37 -12.69 -4.78
N ILE A 43 -7.02 -12.80 -3.62
CA ILE A 43 -7.85 -13.97 -3.28
C ILE A 43 -9.02 -14.11 -4.25
N VAL A 44 -9.71 -13.01 -4.57
CA VAL A 44 -10.82 -13.04 -5.52
C VAL A 44 -10.33 -13.47 -6.91
N LEU A 45 -9.22 -12.91 -7.39
CA LEU A 45 -8.63 -13.28 -8.67
C LEU A 45 -8.27 -14.78 -8.72
N GLU A 46 -7.63 -15.29 -7.66
CA GLU A 46 -7.26 -16.71 -7.56
C GLU A 46 -8.50 -17.62 -7.58
N LYS A 47 -9.60 -17.20 -6.92
CA LYS A 47 -10.85 -17.98 -6.90
C LYS A 47 -11.59 -17.96 -8.24
N MET A 48 -11.36 -16.94 -9.06
CA MET A 48 -11.94 -16.85 -10.40
C MET A 48 -11.11 -17.58 -11.46
N ASP A 49 -9.88 -18.00 -11.14
CA ASP A 49 -9.03 -18.76 -12.07
C ASP A 49 -9.40 -20.26 -12.03
N PRO A 50 -9.92 -20.84 -13.14
CA PRO A 50 -10.25 -22.26 -13.21
C PRO A 50 -9.02 -23.15 -13.46
N THR A 51 -7.80 -22.62 -13.47
CA THR A 51 -6.59 -23.35 -13.88
C THR A 51 -6.05 -24.27 -12.77
N PHE A 52 -5.74 -25.52 -13.13
CA PHE A 52 -5.13 -26.49 -12.21
C PHE A 52 -3.60 -26.52 -12.39
N TYR A 53 -2.86 -25.97 -11.43
CA TYR A 53 -1.39 -25.86 -11.50
C TYR A 53 -0.62 -27.07 -10.97
N SER A 54 -1.28 -28.08 -10.41
CA SER A 54 -0.59 -29.20 -9.76
C SER A 54 -1.15 -30.56 -10.18
N ALA A 55 -0.23 -31.47 -10.49
CA ALA A 55 -0.54 -32.87 -10.78
C ALA A 55 -1.33 -33.53 -9.63
N ARG A 56 -1.10 -33.12 -8.37
CA ARG A 56 -1.84 -33.64 -7.21
C ARG A 56 -3.33 -33.28 -7.26
N VAL A 57 -3.65 -32.07 -7.69
CA VAL A 57 -5.04 -31.59 -7.81
C VAL A 57 -5.75 -32.36 -8.93
N VAL A 58 -5.05 -32.61 -10.04
CA VAL A 58 -5.56 -33.44 -11.14
C VAL A 58 -5.82 -34.88 -10.68
N THR A 59 -4.90 -35.49 -9.91
CA THR A 59 -5.08 -36.84 -9.36
C THR A 59 -6.28 -36.92 -8.40
N GLN A 60 -6.50 -35.90 -7.56
CA GLN A 60 -7.63 -35.87 -6.63
C GLN A 60 -8.97 -35.72 -7.35
N LEU A 61 -9.02 -34.98 -8.46
CA LEU A 61 -10.23 -34.77 -9.23
C LEU A 61 -10.58 -35.95 -10.14
N LEU A 62 -9.58 -36.55 -10.81
CA LEU A 62 -9.79 -37.64 -11.76
C LEU A 62 -9.64 -39.04 -11.15
N GLY A 63 -9.18 -39.14 -9.90
CA GLY A 63 -8.95 -40.41 -9.19
C GLY A 63 -7.80 -41.25 -9.74
N LYS A 64 -7.08 -40.77 -10.77
CA LYS A 64 -5.94 -41.44 -11.41
C LYS A 64 -4.78 -40.47 -11.56
N ALA A 65 -3.57 -40.96 -11.30
CA ALA A 65 -2.37 -40.16 -11.46
C ALA A 65 -2.09 -39.87 -12.94
N PRO A 66 -1.62 -38.66 -13.30
CA PRO A 66 -1.16 -38.36 -14.65
C PRO A 66 -0.04 -39.33 -15.08
N LEU A 67 -0.09 -39.80 -16.33
CA LEU A 67 0.92 -40.72 -16.88
C LEU A 67 2.31 -40.07 -17.01
N VAL A 68 2.35 -38.77 -17.30
CA VAL A 68 3.58 -37.98 -17.40
C VAL A 68 3.28 -36.50 -17.15
N THR A 69 4.22 -35.79 -16.54
CA THR A 69 4.17 -34.32 -16.42
C THR A 69 5.13 -33.70 -17.43
N VAL A 70 4.60 -32.98 -18.42
CA VAL A 70 5.42 -32.30 -19.42
C VAL A 70 5.84 -30.94 -18.85
N GLN A 71 7.14 -30.70 -18.79
CA GLN A 71 7.68 -29.42 -18.36
C GLN A 71 7.49 -28.37 -19.47
N HIS A 72 7.09 -27.16 -19.08
CA HIS A 72 6.92 -26.06 -20.02
C HIS A 72 8.28 -25.53 -20.47
N ILE A 73 8.59 -25.63 -21.77
CA ILE A 73 9.80 -25.06 -22.36
C ILE A 73 9.50 -23.62 -22.78
N ARG A 74 10.17 -22.65 -22.13
CA ARG A 74 9.98 -21.24 -22.42
C ARG A 74 10.54 -20.87 -23.79
N THR A 75 9.75 -20.15 -24.58
CA THR A 75 10.21 -19.63 -25.88
C THR A 75 10.94 -18.29 -25.71
N PRO A 76 11.87 -17.90 -26.62
CA PRO A 76 12.56 -16.61 -26.55
C PRO A 76 11.59 -15.41 -26.54
N ARG A 77 10.47 -15.51 -27.28
CA ARG A 77 9.41 -14.50 -27.32
C ARG A 77 8.71 -14.35 -25.97
N GLU A 78 8.42 -15.44 -25.30
CA GLU A 78 7.76 -15.46 -23.98
C GLU A 78 8.67 -14.89 -22.88
N VAL A 79 9.99 -15.14 -22.97
CA VAL A 79 10.99 -14.52 -22.10
C VAL A 79 11.02 -13.00 -22.32
N ALA A 80 10.99 -12.53 -23.57
CA ALA A 80 10.96 -11.10 -23.88
C ALA A 80 9.70 -10.39 -23.34
N ILE A 81 8.52 -11.02 -23.49
CA ILE A 81 7.26 -10.49 -22.95
C ILE A 81 7.30 -10.41 -21.43
N THR A 82 7.77 -11.47 -20.76
CA THR A 82 7.90 -11.50 -19.29
C THR A 82 8.88 -10.43 -18.81
N ARG A 83 10.00 -10.23 -19.51
CA ARG A 83 10.98 -9.18 -19.19
C ARG A 83 10.38 -7.79 -19.32
N ARG A 84 9.64 -7.53 -20.40
CA ARG A 84 8.96 -6.24 -20.60
C ARG A 84 7.91 -5.98 -19.53
N SER A 85 7.09 -6.98 -19.19
CA SER A 85 6.12 -6.89 -18.10
C SER A 85 6.79 -6.58 -16.76
N ARG A 86 7.91 -7.23 -16.44
CA ARG A 86 8.69 -6.92 -15.22
C ARG A 86 9.23 -5.50 -15.21
N VAL A 87 9.73 -5.00 -16.35
CA VAL A 87 10.23 -3.62 -16.45
C VAL A 87 9.09 -2.61 -16.29
N VAL A 88 7.94 -2.85 -16.92
CA VAL A 88 6.74 -2.00 -16.76
C VAL A 88 6.23 -2.04 -15.33
N MET A 89 6.20 -3.21 -14.70
CA MET A 89 5.79 -3.38 -13.30
C MET A 89 6.76 -2.68 -12.34
N ALA A 90 8.06 -2.80 -12.56
CA ALA A 90 9.08 -2.10 -11.78
C ALA A 90 8.97 -0.58 -11.94
N GLY A 91 8.78 -0.09 -13.17
CA GLY A 91 8.55 1.33 -13.45
C GLY A 91 7.25 1.85 -12.82
N GLY A 92 6.17 1.07 -12.88
CA GLY A 92 4.90 1.39 -12.23
C GLY A 92 5.02 1.45 -10.71
N LEU A 93 5.73 0.51 -10.09
CA LEU A 93 6.02 0.52 -8.66
C LEU A 93 6.85 1.75 -8.27
N MET A 94 7.87 2.09 -9.05
CA MET A 94 8.70 3.27 -8.82
C MET A 94 7.89 4.57 -8.88
N LEU A 95 7.01 4.70 -9.88
CA LEU A 95 6.09 5.84 -10.01
C LEU A 95 5.09 5.91 -8.86
N ALA A 96 4.55 4.76 -8.42
CA ALA A 96 3.64 4.70 -7.27
C ALA A 96 4.35 5.17 -5.98
N CYS A 97 5.57 4.67 -5.72
CA CYS A 97 6.38 5.11 -4.58
C CYS A 97 6.67 6.61 -4.63
N LEU A 98 7.04 7.14 -5.81
CA LEU A 98 7.28 8.57 -6.00
C LEU A 98 6.01 9.40 -5.76
N GLY A 99 4.86 8.94 -6.27
CA GLY A 99 3.56 9.57 -6.05
C GLY A 99 3.20 9.64 -4.57
N VAL A 100 3.39 8.54 -3.83
CA VAL A 100 3.18 8.51 -2.37
C VAL A 100 4.09 9.51 -1.67
N ALA A 101 5.38 9.57 -2.04
CA ALA A 101 6.35 10.50 -1.45
C ALA A 101 6.00 11.97 -1.73
N ILE A 102 5.50 12.30 -2.92
CA ILE A 102 5.05 13.65 -3.27
C ILE A 102 3.77 14.00 -2.50
N ILE A 103 2.81 13.09 -2.43
CA ILE A 103 1.55 13.30 -1.69
C ILE A 103 1.85 13.55 -0.20
N THR A 104 2.75 12.77 0.41
CA THR A 104 3.15 13.00 1.80
C THR A 104 3.91 14.31 1.97
N HIS A 105 4.79 14.67 1.03
CA HIS A 105 5.51 15.95 1.06
C HIS A 105 4.57 17.16 1.02
N ILE A 106 3.57 17.15 0.14
CA ILE A 106 2.64 18.28 -0.06
C ILE A 106 1.58 18.35 1.04
N ALA A 107 1.02 17.21 1.46
CA ALA A 107 -0.15 17.21 2.33
C ALA A 107 0.16 17.33 3.84
N TRP A 108 1.43 17.22 4.27
CA TRP A 108 1.77 17.08 5.70
C TRP A 108 2.96 17.91 6.19
N MET A 109 4.15 17.73 5.60
CA MET A 109 5.41 18.32 6.03
C MET A 109 6.48 17.94 5.01
N PRO A 110 7.50 18.79 4.75
CA PRO A 110 8.62 18.38 3.94
C PRO A 110 9.26 17.12 4.54
N LEU A 111 9.73 16.20 3.69
CA LEU A 111 10.32 14.90 4.08
C LEU A 111 11.37 15.04 5.20
N ASP A 112 12.01 16.20 5.24
CA ASP A 112 12.98 16.63 6.23
C ASP A 112 12.45 16.51 7.67
N VAL A 113 11.20 16.91 7.96
CA VAL A 113 10.70 16.87 9.35
C VAL A 113 10.42 15.45 9.83
N LEU A 114 9.99 14.56 8.93
CA LEU A 114 9.87 13.12 9.23
C LEU A 114 11.22 12.52 9.60
N TRP A 115 12.26 12.88 8.85
CA TRP A 115 13.64 12.48 9.14
C TRP A 115 14.13 13.03 10.49
N TYR A 116 13.89 14.30 10.78
CA TYR A 116 14.26 14.91 12.06
C TYR A 116 13.55 14.27 13.27
N VAL A 117 12.27 13.90 13.15
CA VAL A 117 11.53 13.21 14.22
C VAL A 117 12.04 11.77 14.41
N ALA A 118 12.36 11.06 13.31
CA ALA A 118 12.93 9.72 13.39
C ALA A 118 14.32 9.74 14.05
N LEU A 119 15.20 10.68 13.66
CA LEU A 119 16.53 10.84 14.25
C LEU A 119 16.45 11.17 15.75
N ARG A 120 15.53 12.06 16.15
CA ARG A 120 15.33 12.47 17.56
C ARG A 120 14.72 11.38 18.45
N LYS A 121 14.14 10.33 17.85
CA LYS A 121 13.56 9.22 18.60
C LYS A 121 14.54 8.04 18.73
N ILE A 122 15.58 8.02 17.90
CA ILE A 122 16.62 7.00 17.86
C ILE A 122 17.88 7.48 18.61
N GLY A 123 18.16 8.78 18.63
CA GLY A 123 19.09 9.41 19.58
C GLY A 123 18.37 9.88 20.84
#